data_AF-A0A9D7C6Q4-F1
#
_entry.id   AF-A0A9D7C6Q4-F1
#
_cell.length_a   1.000
_cell.length_b   1.000
_cell.length_c   1.000
_cell.angle_alpha   90.00
_cell.angle_beta   90.00
_cell.angle_gamma   90.00
#
_symmetry.space_group_name_H-M   'P 1'
#
loop_
_entity.id
_entity.type
_entity.pdbx_description
1 polymer ?
#
loop_
_entity_poly.entity_id
_entity_poly.type
_entity_poly.pdbx_seq_one_letter_code
_entity_poly.pdbx_strand_id
1 'polypeptide(L)'
;MIKMLFIFCTGTLFNLSNSRAGIIHTIENGNWLDSTIWSESRIPLATDSIFIDHFVTFSEKIQIDSNGLLQIDSNGTLCGHGCIKVHCGGYFFNYNVVKADTLLITDGGNYGSILYLDMFMVSPCIQVFWTGENHGGYPFNCDPPEPSFTENLENESNGKTNFDLEIEIYPNPVSDFFTLNTDFHEELNCICYNIWGKVFYSANFVKTTEINTSMWPRGTYFVIINDRSSHLMAQRKIILQ
;
A
#
# COMPACT_ATOMS: atom_id res chain seq x y z
N MET A 1 30.32 -17.74 69.79
CA MET A 1 29.05 -18.26 69.23
C MET A 1 28.79 -17.51 67.93
N ILE A 2 29.29 -18.03 66.80
CA ILE A 2 29.26 -17.35 65.49
C ILE A 2 28.04 -17.86 64.72
N LYS A 3 27.08 -16.97 64.43
CA LYS A 3 25.92 -17.27 63.58
C LYS A 3 26.36 -17.20 62.12
N MET A 4 26.37 -18.35 61.44
CA MET A 4 26.66 -18.47 60.01
C MET A 4 25.38 -18.18 59.23
N LEU A 5 25.34 -17.06 58.49
CA LEU A 5 24.22 -16.64 57.66
C LEU A 5 24.35 -17.30 56.28
N PHE A 6 23.52 -18.29 55.98
CA PHE A 6 23.40 -18.89 54.65
C PHE A 6 22.50 -18.01 53.78
N ILE A 7 23.09 -17.28 52.82
CA ILE A 7 22.36 -16.57 51.78
C ILE A 7 22.07 -17.59 50.67
N PHE A 8 20.83 -18.06 50.61
CA PHE A 8 20.31 -18.84 49.47
C PHE A 8 20.11 -17.88 48.29
N CYS A 9 21.12 -17.81 47.41
CA CYS A 9 21.00 -17.12 46.14
C CYS A 9 20.22 -18.03 45.19
N THR A 10 18.88 -17.91 45.19
CA THR A 10 18.02 -18.59 44.21
C THR A 10 18.30 -17.95 42.85
N GLY A 11 19.21 -18.54 42.10
CA GLY A 11 19.51 -18.15 40.73
C GLY A 11 18.26 -18.23 39.88
N THR A 12 17.66 -17.08 39.60
CA THR A 12 16.64 -16.95 38.57
C THR A 12 17.30 -17.27 37.24
N LEU A 13 16.99 -18.45 36.70
CA LEU A 13 17.29 -18.82 35.32
C LEU A 13 16.56 -17.83 34.42
N PHE A 14 17.28 -16.78 33.99
CA PHE A 14 16.83 -15.92 32.91
C PHE A 14 16.83 -16.77 31.65
N ASN A 15 15.65 -17.27 31.27
CA ASN A 15 15.43 -17.83 29.95
C ASN A 15 15.65 -16.71 28.93
N LEU A 16 16.86 -16.65 28.38
CA LEU A 16 17.15 -15.84 27.21
C LEU A 16 16.42 -16.48 26.03
N SER A 17 15.16 -16.10 25.83
CA SER A 17 14.46 -16.39 24.58
C SER A 17 15.18 -15.63 23.47
N ASN A 18 16.03 -16.33 22.72
CA ASN A 18 16.59 -15.82 21.48
C ASN A 18 15.42 -15.54 20.52
N SER A 19 14.94 -14.31 20.49
CA SER A 19 13.98 -13.87 19.48
C SER A 19 14.71 -13.85 18.14
N ARG A 20 14.43 -14.85 17.31
CA ARG A 20 14.90 -14.85 15.92
C ARG A 20 14.03 -13.89 15.14
N ALA A 21 14.65 -12.99 14.38
CA ALA A 21 13.96 -12.24 13.35
C ALA A 21 13.29 -13.23 12.38
N GLY A 22 11.98 -13.09 12.21
CA GLY A 22 11.16 -13.88 11.30
C GLY A 22 10.68 -13.05 10.13
N ILE A 23 10.15 -13.74 9.13
CA ILE A 23 9.36 -13.15 8.05
C ILE A 23 7.89 -13.35 8.43
N ILE A 24 7.11 -12.27 8.46
CA ILE A 24 5.71 -12.29 8.90
C ILE A 24 4.87 -11.55 7.87
N HIS A 25 3.76 -12.17 7.48
CA HIS A 25 2.77 -11.60 6.57
C HIS A 25 1.45 -11.43 7.29
N THR A 26 0.64 -10.46 6.87
CA THR A 26 -0.77 -10.42 7.27
C THR A 26 -1.55 -11.52 6.55
N ILE A 27 -2.43 -12.22 7.27
CA ILE A 27 -3.30 -13.25 6.69
C ILE A 27 -4.75 -12.79 6.52
N GLU A 28 -5.13 -11.69 7.19
CA GLU A 28 -6.43 -11.05 7.09
C GLU A 28 -6.36 -9.58 7.52
N ASN A 29 -7.45 -8.84 7.34
CA ASN A 29 -7.59 -7.48 7.86
C ASN A 29 -7.68 -7.48 9.39
N GLY A 30 -7.16 -6.45 10.05
CA GLY A 30 -7.44 -6.28 11.48
C GLY A 30 -6.54 -5.27 12.19
N ASN A 31 -6.22 -5.54 13.45
CA ASN A 31 -5.42 -4.66 14.29
C ASN A 31 -4.00 -5.19 14.45
N TRP A 32 -3.00 -4.31 14.42
CA TRP A 32 -1.59 -4.65 14.55
C TRP A 32 -1.27 -5.50 15.79
N LEU A 33 -1.95 -5.23 16.92
CA LEU A 33 -1.76 -5.94 18.18
C LEU A 33 -2.52 -7.26 18.26
N ASP A 34 -3.36 -7.57 17.27
CA ASP A 34 -4.01 -8.86 17.20
C ASP A 34 -3.04 -9.90 16.64
N SER A 35 -2.62 -10.86 17.46
CA SER A 35 -1.72 -11.92 17.02
C SER A 35 -2.31 -12.79 15.92
N THR A 36 -3.64 -12.87 15.79
CA THR A 36 -4.29 -13.79 14.84
C THR A 36 -4.20 -13.32 13.40
N ILE A 37 -3.98 -12.02 13.14
CA ILE A 37 -3.87 -11.50 11.77
C ILE A 37 -2.50 -11.75 11.12
N TRP A 38 -1.57 -12.36 11.86
CA TRP A 38 -0.19 -12.57 11.43
C TRP A 38 0.09 -14.06 11.16
N SER A 39 0.85 -14.34 10.10
CA SER A 39 1.16 -15.71 9.65
C SER A 39 1.80 -16.61 10.72
N GLU A 40 2.52 -16.02 11.67
CA GLU A 40 3.20 -16.71 12.77
C GLU A 40 2.39 -16.72 14.08
N SER A 41 1.12 -16.30 14.04
CA SER A 41 0.24 -16.20 15.22
C SER A 41 0.87 -15.42 16.39
N ARG A 42 1.67 -14.40 16.07
CA ARG A 42 2.34 -13.51 17.03
C ARG A 42 2.44 -12.11 16.47
N ILE A 43 2.48 -11.12 17.36
CA ILE A 43 2.73 -9.72 16.99
C ILE A 43 4.18 -9.61 16.46
N PRO A 44 4.41 -8.91 15.34
CA PRO A 44 5.75 -8.67 14.82
C PRO A 44 6.64 -7.88 15.79
N LEU A 45 7.92 -8.24 15.80
CA LEU A 45 8.99 -7.54 16.50
C LEU A 45 9.65 -6.52 15.57
N ALA A 46 10.31 -5.52 16.14
CA ALA A 46 10.98 -4.46 15.38
C ALA A 46 12.10 -4.95 14.44
N THR A 47 12.62 -6.16 14.67
CA THR A 47 13.66 -6.80 13.86
C THR A 47 13.10 -7.76 12.81
N ASP A 48 11.80 -8.01 12.80
CA ASP A 48 11.18 -8.90 11.81
C ASP A 48 11.12 -8.24 10.43
N SER A 49 10.97 -9.07 9.39
CA SER A 49 10.56 -8.63 8.07
C SER A 49 9.05 -8.76 7.95
N ILE A 50 8.35 -7.63 7.96
CA ILE A 50 6.89 -7.50 8.07
C ILE A 50 6.34 -7.11 6.72
N PHE A 51 5.42 -7.91 6.19
CA PHE A 51 4.72 -7.70 4.93
C PHE A 51 3.23 -7.52 5.19
N ILE A 52 2.68 -6.41 4.70
CA ILE A 52 1.28 -6.05 4.89
C ILE A 52 0.59 -6.15 3.52
N ASP A 53 -0.17 -7.21 3.35
CA ASP A 53 -0.96 -7.52 2.16
C ASP A 53 -2.46 -7.18 2.33
N HIS A 54 -2.83 -6.77 3.55
CA HIS A 54 -4.22 -6.56 4.00
C HIS A 54 -4.38 -5.17 4.65
N PHE A 55 -5.60 -4.80 5.02
CA PHE A 55 -5.87 -3.59 5.81
C PHE A 55 -5.53 -3.82 7.29
N VAL A 56 -4.52 -3.11 7.78
CA VAL A 56 -4.07 -3.17 9.17
C VAL A 56 -4.24 -1.82 9.84
N THR A 57 -4.92 -1.82 10.98
CA THR A 57 -5.02 -0.67 11.88
C THR A 57 -3.96 -0.70 12.96
N PHE A 58 -3.49 0.46 13.41
CA PHE A 58 -2.63 0.56 14.59
C PHE A 58 -2.97 1.80 15.41
N SER A 59 -2.70 1.75 16.71
CA SER A 59 -2.91 2.87 17.64
C SER A 59 -1.68 3.17 18.50
N GLU A 60 -0.61 2.41 18.31
CA GLU A 60 0.64 2.53 19.07
C GLU A 60 1.80 2.81 18.14
N LYS A 61 2.96 3.13 18.72
CA LYS A 61 4.17 3.37 17.93
C LYS A 61 4.64 2.06 17.29
N ILE A 62 4.78 2.06 15.97
CA ILE A 62 5.48 1.02 15.21
C ILE A 62 6.95 1.43 15.07
N GLN A 63 7.85 0.53 15.45
CA GLN A 63 9.29 0.76 15.32
C GLN A 63 9.94 -0.38 14.54
N ILE A 64 10.78 -0.03 13.57
CA ILE A 64 11.61 -0.96 12.81
C ILE A 64 13.07 -0.67 13.13
N ASP A 65 13.74 -1.67 13.71
CA ASP A 65 15.14 -1.60 14.13
C ASP A 65 16.07 -2.13 13.02
N SER A 66 17.37 -2.15 13.30
CA SER A 66 18.37 -2.68 12.37
C SER A 66 18.04 -4.11 11.93
N ASN A 67 18.11 -4.38 10.62
CA ASN A 67 17.73 -5.61 9.93
C ASN A 67 16.23 -5.90 9.87
N GLY A 68 15.38 -5.06 10.47
CA GLY A 68 13.94 -5.13 10.28
C GLY A 68 13.53 -4.57 8.91
N LEU A 69 12.37 -5.02 8.43
CA LEU A 69 11.75 -4.53 7.21
C LEU A 69 10.26 -4.32 7.47
N LEU A 70 9.72 -3.20 7.02
CA LEU A 70 8.28 -2.96 6.94
C LEU A 70 7.90 -2.69 5.49
N GLN A 71 7.16 -3.61 4.88
CA GLN A 71 6.67 -3.50 3.52
C GLN A 71 5.13 -3.46 3.51
N ILE A 72 4.58 -2.46 2.84
CA ILE A 72 3.15 -2.37 2.52
C ILE A 72 3.02 -2.72 1.04
N ASP A 73 2.45 -3.88 0.75
CA ASP A 73 2.27 -4.37 -0.61
C ASP A 73 1.15 -3.64 -1.34
N SER A 74 1.03 -3.87 -2.66
CA SER A 74 0.08 -3.15 -3.52
C SER A 74 -1.39 -3.31 -3.12
N ASN A 75 -1.72 -4.37 -2.36
CA ASN A 75 -3.06 -4.63 -1.83
C ASN A 75 -3.20 -4.23 -0.35
N GLY A 76 -2.08 -3.97 0.33
CA GLY A 76 -2.04 -3.67 1.75
C GLY A 76 -2.41 -2.23 2.06
N THR A 77 -2.84 -1.97 3.28
CA THR A 77 -2.98 -0.61 3.80
C THR A 77 -2.62 -0.61 5.26
N LEU A 78 -1.77 0.32 5.67
CA LEU A 78 -1.42 0.51 7.08
C LEU A 78 -1.99 1.86 7.53
N CYS A 79 -2.93 1.84 8.48
CA CYS A 79 -3.61 3.05 8.96
C CYS A 79 -3.60 3.15 10.47
N GLY A 80 -3.23 4.29 11.03
CA GLY A 80 -3.31 4.47 12.46
C GLY A 80 -3.05 5.88 12.93
N HIS A 81 -3.58 6.21 14.11
CA HIS A 81 -3.21 7.43 14.83
C HIS A 81 -2.03 7.12 15.75
N GLY A 82 -0.84 7.10 15.16
CA GLY A 82 0.40 6.81 15.86
C GLY A 82 1.65 7.18 15.07
N CYS A 83 2.80 6.79 15.60
CA CYS A 83 4.10 7.07 15.00
C CYS A 83 4.71 5.81 14.37
N ILE A 84 5.12 5.91 13.10
CA ILE A 84 5.96 4.91 12.43
C ILE A 84 7.39 5.43 12.43
N LYS A 85 8.30 4.69 13.05
CA LYS A 85 9.72 5.04 13.12
C LYS A 85 10.59 3.90 12.60
N VAL A 86 11.36 4.18 11.56
CA VAL A 86 12.38 3.29 11.03
C VAL A 86 13.74 3.85 11.46
N HIS A 87 14.57 3.02 12.10
CA HIS A 87 15.93 3.40 12.48
C HIS A 87 16.94 2.96 11.43
N CYS A 88 18.16 3.50 11.49
CA CYS A 88 19.24 3.11 10.58
C CYS A 88 19.43 1.59 10.55
N GLY A 89 19.50 1.02 9.35
CA GLY A 89 19.64 -0.41 9.11
C GLY A 89 18.31 -1.16 9.06
N GLY A 90 17.20 -0.54 9.44
CA GLY A 90 15.85 -1.01 9.13
C GLY A 90 15.34 -0.38 7.82
N TYR A 91 14.42 -1.04 7.13
CA TYR A 91 13.92 -0.61 5.82
C TYR A 91 12.40 -0.43 5.82
N PHE A 92 11.93 0.54 5.03
CA PHE A 92 10.50 0.77 4.80
C PHE A 92 10.19 0.85 3.30
N PHE A 93 9.25 0.04 2.83
CA PHE A 93 8.76 0.11 1.46
C PHE A 93 7.25 0.25 1.44
N ASN A 94 6.74 1.29 0.80
CA ASN A 94 5.30 1.48 0.61
C ASN A 94 4.94 1.40 -0.87
N TYR A 95 4.10 0.43 -1.24
CA TYR A 95 3.55 0.25 -2.58
C TYR A 95 2.05 0.58 -2.67
N ASN A 96 1.40 0.97 -1.57
CA ASN A 96 0.00 1.36 -1.55
C ASN A 96 -0.25 2.49 -0.54
N VAL A 97 -1.15 2.32 0.43
CA VAL A 97 -1.57 3.41 1.32
C VAL A 97 -1.00 3.25 2.73
N VAL A 98 -0.32 4.30 3.21
CA VAL A 98 0.07 4.46 4.61
C VAL A 98 -0.56 5.73 5.16
N LYS A 99 -1.22 5.61 6.31
CA LYS A 99 -1.81 6.72 7.06
C LYS A 99 -1.26 6.68 8.49
N ALA A 100 -0.54 7.70 8.91
CA ALA A 100 0.02 7.78 10.26
C ALA A 100 0.11 9.23 10.75
N ASP A 101 0.01 9.49 12.04
CA ASP A 101 0.16 10.87 12.54
C ASP A 101 1.58 11.38 12.29
N THR A 102 2.57 10.52 12.58
CA THR A 102 3.98 10.84 12.36
C THR A 102 4.74 9.71 11.68
N LEU A 103 5.53 10.04 10.64
CA LEU A 103 6.46 9.11 9.99
C LEU A 103 7.89 9.63 10.08
N LEU A 104 8.79 8.80 10.61
CA LEU A 104 10.23 9.04 10.69
C LEU A 104 10.96 7.93 9.95
N ILE A 105 11.36 8.17 8.70
CA ILE A 105 11.92 7.14 7.81
C ILE A 105 13.39 7.42 7.54
N THR A 106 14.25 6.45 7.85
CA THR A 106 15.70 6.58 7.64
C THR A 106 16.24 5.81 6.44
N ASP A 107 15.49 4.84 5.92
CA ASP A 107 15.90 4.02 4.76
C ASP A 107 14.68 3.42 4.07
N GLY A 108 14.78 3.16 2.76
CA GLY A 108 13.77 2.48 1.97
C GLY A 108 13.15 3.31 0.84
N GLY A 109 11.85 3.16 0.57
CA GLY A 109 11.19 3.92 -0.48
C GLY A 109 9.67 3.96 -0.43
N ASN A 110 9.11 4.96 -1.11
CA ASN A 110 7.68 5.14 -1.27
C ASN A 110 7.30 5.22 -2.74
N TYR A 111 6.39 4.34 -3.13
CA TYR A 111 5.81 4.19 -4.46
C TYR A 111 4.28 4.32 -4.43
N GLY A 112 3.67 4.42 -3.25
CA GLY A 112 2.23 4.63 -3.05
C GLY A 112 1.91 5.98 -2.39
N SER A 113 0.79 6.07 -1.68
CA SER A 113 0.35 7.31 -1.03
C SER A 113 0.61 7.27 0.48
N ILE A 114 1.24 8.33 0.99
CA ILE A 114 1.37 8.58 2.44
C ILE A 114 0.49 9.75 2.84
N LEU A 115 -0.36 9.54 3.83
CA LEU A 115 -1.12 10.60 4.49
C LEU A 115 -0.60 10.73 5.91
N TYR A 116 -0.35 11.97 6.35
CA TYR A 116 0.10 12.23 7.70
C TYR A 116 -0.53 13.47 8.31
N LEU A 117 -0.76 13.40 9.62
CA LEU A 117 -1.41 14.48 10.36
C LEU A 117 -0.39 15.53 10.83
N ASP A 118 0.68 15.08 11.51
CA ASP A 118 1.60 15.96 12.21
C ASP A 118 2.91 16.17 11.44
N MET A 119 3.66 15.10 11.22
CA MET A 119 5.04 15.21 10.72
C MET A 119 5.44 14.03 9.85
N PHE A 120 6.06 14.34 8.72
CA PHE A 120 6.76 13.37 7.90
C PHE A 120 8.22 13.82 7.73
N MET A 121 9.16 13.00 8.19
CA MET A 121 10.59 13.27 8.11
C MET A 121 11.31 12.09 7.45
N VAL A 122 12.13 12.42 6.46
CA VAL A 122 13.08 11.49 5.85
C VAL A 122 14.49 11.92 6.23
N SER A 123 15.19 11.07 6.99
CA SER A 123 16.57 11.31 7.41
C SER A 123 17.43 10.13 6.97
N PRO A 124 17.94 10.13 5.73
CA PRO A 124 18.56 8.95 5.15
C PRO A 124 19.84 8.55 5.91
N CYS A 125 19.94 7.29 6.32
CA CYS A 125 21.20 6.70 6.74
C CYS A 125 21.96 6.11 5.53
N ILE A 126 21.22 5.63 4.52
CA ILE A 126 21.77 5.09 3.27
C ILE A 126 21.12 5.79 2.06
N GLN A 127 20.00 5.27 1.56
CA GLN A 127 19.33 5.77 0.35
C GLN A 127 17.82 5.72 0.53
N VAL A 128 17.12 6.77 0.09
CA VAL A 128 15.66 6.79 0.09
C VAL A 128 15.16 7.10 -1.32
N PHE A 129 14.25 6.27 -1.82
CA PHE A 129 13.62 6.43 -3.12
C PHE A 129 12.17 6.90 -2.95
N TRP A 130 11.82 8.06 -3.48
CA TRP A 130 10.47 8.61 -3.32
C TRP A 130 9.86 8.97 -4.66
N THR A 131 8.81 8.25 -5.03
CA THR A 131 8.04 8.49 -6.28
C THR A 131 6.55 8.59 -6.04
N GLY A 132 6.08 8.13 -4.87
CA GLY A 132 4.68 8.23 -4.47
C GLY A 132 4.28 9.58 -3.89
N GLU A 133 2.98 9.72 -3.62
CA GLU A 133 2.36 10.96 -3.13
C GLU A 133 2.50 11.12 -1.61
N ASN A 134 2.56 12.37 -1.15
CA ASN A 134 2.56 12.72 0.27
C ASN A 134 1.53 13.81 0.54
N HIS A 135 0.64 13.56 1.49
CA HIS A 135 -0.43 14.47 1.88
C HIS A 135 -0.31 14.78 3.38
N GLY A 136 0.10 16.00 3.71
CA GLY A 136 0.32 16.44 5.10
C GLY A 136 -0.82 17.28 5.66
N GLY A 137 -1.04 17.18 6.98
CA GLY A 137 -2.09 17.93 7.68
C GLY A 137 -3.51 17.50 7.33
N TYR A 138 -3.66 16.32 6.73
CA TYR A 138 -4.94 15.81 6.25
C TYR A 138 -5.57 14.93 7.33
N PRO A 139 -6.78 15.26 7.85
CA PRO A 139 -7.48 14.37 8.76
C PRO A 139 -7.89 13.10 7.99
N PHE A 140 -7.54 11.95 8.53
CA PHE A 140 -7.91 10.65 7.97
C PHE A 140 -8.59 9.80 9.04
N ASN A 141 -9.48 8.90 8.59
CA ASN A 141 -10.03 7.84 9.40
C ASN A 141 -9.43 6.49 8.98
N CYS A 142 -9.38 5.57 9.95
CA CYS A 142 -8.93 4.21 9.79
C CYS A 142 -10.08 3.21 9.84
N ASP A 143 -11.16 3.53 9.15
CA ASP A 143 -12.25 2.59 8.94
C ASP A 143 -11.78 1.51 7.96
N PRO A 144 -12.10 0.22 8.21
CA PRO A 144 -11.84 -0.84 7.24
C PRO A 144 -12.40 -0.44 5.88
N PRO A 145 -11.76 -0.83 4.76
CA PRO A 145 -12.40 -0.69 3.47
C PRO A 145 -13.74 -1.40 3.56
N GLU A 146 -14.83 -0.64 3.31
CA GLU A 146 -16.16 -1.21 3.20
C GLU A 146 -16.04 -2.44 2.29
N PRO A 147 -16.49 -3.64 2.73
CA PRO A 147 -16.44 -4.80 1.88
C PRO A 147 -17.07 -4.38 0.58
N SER A 148 -16.32 -4.49 -0.53
CA SER A 148 -16.87 -4.19 -1.85
C SER A 148 -18.04 -5.12 -2.04
N PHE A 149 -19.24 -4.63 -1.71
CA PHE A 149 -20.46 -5.29 -2.07
C PHE A 149 -20.39 -5.30 -3.59
N THR A 150 -20.09 -6.48 -4.14
CA THR A 150 -20.52 -6.82 -5.48
C THR A 150 -22.03 -6.83 -5.38
N GLU A 151 -22.61 -5.63 -5.45
CA GLU A 151 -24.03 -5.44 -5.58
C GLU A 151 -24.39 -6.17 -6.87
N ASN A 152 -24.86 -7.41 -6.72
CA ASN A 152 -25.79 -7.98 -7.67
C ASN A 152 -27.05 -7.13 -7.56
N LEU A 153 -27.01 -5.95 -8.19
CA LEU A 153 -28.15 -5.06 -8.40
C LEU A 153 -29.09 -5.75 -9.39
N GLU A 154 -29.83 -6.75 -8.90
CA GLU A 154 -31.13 -7.05 -9.47
C GLU A 154 -32.07 -5.91 -9.07
N ASN A 155 -32.25 -4.98 -10.02
CA ASN A 155 -33.38 -4.06 -10.19
C ASN A 155 -34.37 -3.94 -9.03
N GLU A 156 -34.51 -2.73 -8.45
CA GLU A 156 -35.80 -2.03 -8.45
C GLU A 156 -35.71 -0.55 -7.99
N SER A 157 -36.21 0.32 -8.88
CA SER A 157 -36.83 1.63 -8.60
C SER A 157 -35.98 2.89 -8.34
N ASN A 158 -35.91 3.72 -9.40
CA ASN A 158 -36.03 5.19 -9.38
C ASN A 158 -35.25 5.98 -8.33
N GLY A 159 -33.95 6.14 -8.57
CA GLY A 159 -33.10 7.11 -7.85
C GLY A 159 -31.78 7.30 -8.58
N LYS A 160 -31.84 7.85 -9.79
CA LYS A 160 -30.72 7.97 -10.73
C LYS A 160 -29.62 8.91 -10.20
N THR A 161 -28.63 8.36 -9.49
CA THR A 161 -27.30 8.97 -9.30
C THR A 161 -26.18 7.91 -9.28
N ASN A 162 -26.21 6.96 -10.22
CA ASN A 162 -24.99 6.24 -10.60
C ASN A 162 -24.40 6.97 -11.80
N PHE A 163 -23.34 7.74 -11.57
CA PHE A 163 -22.45 8.17 -12.64
C PHE A 163 -21.58 6.98 -13.07
N ASP A 164 -22.22 5.99 -13.71
CA ASP A 164 -21.53 5.06 -14.61
C ASP A 164 -21.13 5.87 -15.85
N LEU A 165 -20.09 6.69 -15.72
CA LEU A 165 -19.54 7.41 -16.85
C LEU A 165 -18.64 6.47 -17.65
N GLU A 166 -19.05 6.29 -18.89
CA GLU A 166 -18.76 5.23 -19.84
C GLU A 166 -17.38 5.47 -20.49
N ILE A 167 -16.29 5.18 -19.77
CA ILE A 167 -14.99 5.02 -20.43
C ILE A 167 -14.89 3.58 -20.93
N GLU A 168 -14.99 3.45 -22.26
CA GLU A 168 -14.90 2.20 -22.99
C GLU A 168 -13.48 1.97 -23.50
N ILE A 169 -13.02 0.72 -23.42
CA ILE A 169 -11.74 0.29 -23.98
C ILE A 169 -11.97 -0.95 -24.82
N TYR A 170 -11.71 -0.87 -26.13
CA TYR A 170 -11.91 -1.99 -27.06
C TYR A 170 -10.94 -1.95 -28.24
N PRO A 171 -10.61 -3.10 -28.86
CA PRO A 171 -10.94 -4.44 -28.39
C PRO A 171 -10.13 -4.84 -27.16
N ASN A 172 -10.64 -5.81 -26.41
CA ASN A 172 -9.89 -6.51 -25.37
C ASN A 172 -10.31 -8.00 -25.39
N PRO A 173 -9.42 -8.94 -25.76
CA PRO A 173 -7.99 -8.78 -26.05
C PRO A 173 -7.66 -7.90 -27.27
N VAL A 174 -6.42 -7.39 -27.33
CA VAL A 174 -5.91 -6.50 -28.38
C VAL A 174 -4.64 -7.07 -29.02
N SER A 175 -4.42 -6.76 -30.31
CA SER A 175 -3.17 -7.09 -31.02
C SER A 175 -2.38 -5.83 -31.36
N ASP A 176 -2.90 -4.98 -32.25
CA ASP A 176 -2.11 -3.88 -32.83
C ASP A 176 -2.48 -2.49 -32.27
N PHE A 177 -3.75 -2.28 -31.94
CA PHE A 177 -4.24 -1.02 -31.36
C PHE A 177 -5.52 -1.26 -30.56
N PHE A 178 -5.75 -0.43 -29.55
CA PHE A 178 -7.05 -0.32 -28.90
C PHE A 178 -7.53 1.13 -28.91
N THR A 179 -8.84 1.28 -28.87
CA THR A 179 -9.55 2.55 -28.80
C THR A 179 -9.97 2.80 -27.36
N LEU A 180 -9.71 4.02 -26.89
CA LEU A 180 -10.34 4.61 -25.73
C LEU A 180 -11.45 5.51 -26.20
N ASN A 181 -12.65 5.31 -25.68
CA ASN A 181 -13.80 6.15 -25.97
C ASN A 181 -14.46 6.62 -24.69
N THR A 182 -14.89 7.88 -24.66
CA THR A 182 -15.58 8.48 -23.55
C THR A 182 -16.48 9.63 -23.96
N ASP A 183 -17.52 9.87 -23.17
CA ASP A 183 -18.40 11.02 -23.31
C ASP A 183 -17.85 12.30 -22.66
N PHE A 184 -16.75 12.23 -21.90
CA PHE A 184 -16.12 13.42 -21.33
C PHE A 184 -15.69 14.41 -22.42
N HIS A 185 -16.03 15.68 -22.22
CA HIS A 185 -15.67 16.77 -23.13
C HIS A 185 -14.38 17.50 -22.73
N GLU A 186 -13.87 17.19 -21.53
CA GLU A 186 -12.60 17.69 -21.04
C GLU A 186 -11.44 16.79 -21.49
N GLU A 187 -10.24 17.35 -21.38
CA GLU A 187 -9.01 16.63 -21.69
C GLU A 187 -8.62 15.73 -20.50
N LEU A 188 -8.47 14.45 -20.78
CA LEU A 188 -8.06 13.43 -19.82
C LEU A 188 -6.64 12.96 -20.12
N ASN A 189 -5.95 12.46 -19.12
CA ASN A 189 -4.65 11.82 -19.26
C ASN A 189 -4.80 10.30 -19.26
N CYS A 190 -4.29 9.63 -20.27
CA CYS A 190 -4.19 8.17 -20.32
C CYS A 190 -2.76 7.73 -20.05
N ILE A 191 -2.57 6.75 -19.18
CA ILE A 191 -1.29 6.09 -18.90
C ILE A 191 -1.47 4.58 -19.04
N CYS A 192 -0.60 3.94 -19.83
CA CYS A 192 -0.55 2.49 -19.96
C CYS A 192 0.77 1.95 -19.42
N TYR A 193 0.70 0.97 -18.53
CA TYR A 193 1.87 0.30 -17.95
C TYR A 193 1.67 -1.21 -17.86
N ASN A 194 2.78 -1.95 -17.86
CA ASN A 194 2.75 -3.41 -17.73
C ASN A 194 2.71 -3.84 -16.25
N ILE A 195 2.67 -5.16 -16.00
CA ILE A 195 2.65 -5.72 -14.63
C ILE A 195 3.87 -5.38 -13.76
N TRP A 196 4.96 -4.89 -14.34
CA TRP A 196 6.15 -4.43 -13.61
C TRP A 196 6.17 -2.91 -13.39
N GLY A 197 5.09 -2.20 -13.73
CA GLY A 197 4.98 -0.74 -13.59
C GLY A 197 5.72 0.06 -14.66
N LYS A 198 6.29 -0.58 -15.69
CA LYS A 198 6.95 0.15 -16.79
C LYS A 198 5.88 0.80 -17.67
N VAL A 199 5.94 2.13 -17.81
CA VAL A 199 5.07 2.91 -18.69
C VAL A 199 5.44 2.68 -20.16
N PHE A 200 4.44 2.36 -20.98
CA PHE A 200 4.55 2.19 -22.44
C PHE A 200 3.90 3.34 -23.21
N TYR A 201 2.90 3.98 -22.62
CA TYR A 201 2.20 5.10 -23.23
C TYR A 201 1.74 6.08 -22.16
N SER A 202 1.87 7.37 -22.47
CA SER A 202 1.26 8.44 -21.70
C SER A 202 0.92 9.58 -22.65
N ALA A 203 -0.35 9.95 -22.74
CA ALA A 203 -0.79 11.09 -23.54
C ALA A 203 -2.13 11.61 -23.05
N ASN A 204 -2.40 12.87 -23.40
CA ASN A 204 -3.72 13.45 -23.20
C ASN A 204 -4.64 13.14 -24.37
N PHE A 205 -5.94 13.00 -24.10
CA PHE A 205 -6.96 12.82 -25.13
C PHE A 205 -8.28 13.49 -24.75
N VAL A 206 -9.13 13.72 -25.75
CA VAL A 206 -10.49 14.26 -25.59
C VAL A 206 -11.43 13.34 -26.36
N LYS A 207 -12.49 12.85 -25.72
CA LYS A 207 -13.49 11.91 -26.26
C LYS A 207 -12.94 10.56 -26.72
N THR A 208 -12.20 10.51 -27.81
CA THR A 208 -11.76 9.25 -28.42
C THR A 208 -10.29 9.34 -28.81
N THR A 209 -9.53 8.27 -28.55
CA THR A 209 -8.16 8.13 -29.04
C THR A 209 -7.84 6.67 -29.37
N GLU A 210 -6.97 6.46 -30.34
CA GLU A 210 -6.44 5.14 -30.71
C GLU A 210 -5.00 5.04 -30.22
N ILE A 211 -4.69 3.96 -29.50
CA ILE A 211 -3.38 3.69 -28.93
C ILE A 211 -2.78 2.49 -29.65
N ASN A 212 -1.70 2.73 -30.39
CA ASN A 212 -0.96 1.68 -31.10
C ASN A 212 -0.08 0.87 -30.13
N THR A 213 -0.36 -0.43 -30.07
CA THR A 213 0.30 -1.42 -29.23
C THR A 213 1.15 -2.42 -30.01
N SER A 214 1.27 -2.30 -31.33
CA SER A 214 1.96 -3.27 -32.21
C SER A 214 3.42 -3.55 -31.82
N MET A 215 4.08 -2.59 -31.16
CA MET A 215 5.47 -2.71 -30.71
C MET A 215 5.59 -3.12 -29.23
N TRP A 216 4.48 -3.32 -28.53
CA TRP A 216 4.49 -3.68 -27.11
C TRP A 216 4.66 -5.20 -26.97
N PRO A 217 5.45 -5.67 -26.00
CA PRO A 217 5.51 -7.10 -25.68
C PRO A 217 4.13 -7.65 -25.32
N ARG A 218 3.83 -8.88 -25.73
CA ARG A 218 2.61 -9.60 -25.33
C ARG A 218 2.52 -9.73 -23.81
N GLY A 219 1.30 -9.62 -23.27
CA GLY A 219 1.07 -9.72 -21.83
C GLY A 219 -0.09 -8.86 -21.33
N THR A 220 -0.13 -8.67 -20.01
CA THR A 220 -1.15 -7.88 -19.32
C THR A 220 -0.68 -6.44 -19.12
N TYR A 221 -1.57 -5.50 -19.43
CA TYR A 221 -1.35 -4.07 -19.22
C TYR A 221 -2.52 -3.47 -18.46
N PHE A 222 -2.22 -2.42 -17.71
CA PHE A 222 -3.19 -1.60 -17.01
C PHE A 222 -3.25 -0.23 -17.68
N VAL A 223 -4.48 0.22 -17.94
CA VAL A 223 -4.79 1.54 -18.47
C VAL A 223 -5.40 2.36 -17.35
N ILE A 224 -4.72 3.42 -16.95
CA ILE A 224 -5.20 4.43 -16.00
C ILE A 224 -5.62 5.66 -16.79
N ILE A 225 -6.76 6.23 -16.41
CA ILE A 225 -7.29 7.47 -16.97
C ILE A 225 -7.56 8.42 -15.82
N ASN A 226 -6.92 9.60 -15.88
CA ASN A 226 -7.03 10.64 -14.89
C ASN A 226 -7.59 11.93 -15.51
N ASP A 227 -8.20 12.76 -14.68
CA ASP A 227 -8.54 14.14 -15.06
C ASP A 227 -7.31 15.06 -15.04
N ARG A 228 -7.52 16.37 -15.28
CA ARG A 228 -6.46 17.39 -15.24
C ARG A 228 -5.88 17.62 -13.85
N SER A 229 -6.62 17.28 -12.80
CA SER A 229 -6.20 17.39 -11.40
C SER A 229 -5.45 16.13 -10.93
N SER A 230 -5.17 15.19 -11.83
CA SER A 230 -4.62 13.86 -11.53
C SER A 230 -5.55 12.98 -10.68
N HIS A 231 -6.85 13.28 -10.64
CA HIS A 231 -7.85 12.43 -10.02
C HIS A 231 -8.13 11.21 -10.91
N LEU A 232 -8.14 10.01 -10.31
CA LEU A 232 -8.39 8.76 -11.01
C LEU A 232 -9.86 8.67 -11.46
N MET A 233 -10.08 8.66 -12.78
CA MET A 233 -11.40 8.54 -13.39
C MET A 233 -11.75 7.09 -13.71
N ALA A 234 -10.79 6.32 -14.24
CA ALA A 234 -10.99 4.91 -14.52
C ALA A 234 -9.67 4.12 -14.54
N GLN A 235 -9.77 2.84 -14.19
CA GLN A 235 -8.72 1.85 -14.37
C GLN A 235 -9.28 0.62 -15.07
N ARG A 236 -8.55 0.10 -16.05
CA ARG A 236 -8.94 -1.09 -16.83
C ARG A 236 -7.73 -1.97 -17.13
N LYS A 237 -8.00 -3.26 -17.31
CA LYS A 237 -6.99 -4.26 -17.70
C LYS A 237 -7.18 -4.64 -19.17
N ILE A 238 -6.12 -4.60 -19.96
CA ILE A 238 -6.11 -5.12 -21.33
C ILE A 238 -5.11 -6.27 -21.47
N ILE A 239 -5.40 -7.18 -22.41
CA ILE A 239 -4.56 -8.34 -22.70
C ILE A 239 -4.05 -8.22 -24.14
N LEU A 240 -2.73 -8.14 -24.31
CA LEU A 240 -2.07 -8.13 -25.61
C LEU A 240 -1.70 -9.56 -26.05
N GLN A 241 -2.12 -9.95 -27.26
CA GLN A 241 -1.98 -11.31 -27.81
C GLN A 241 -0.86 -11.52 -28.82
#